data_AF-A0A842MPE4-F1
#
_entry.id   AF-A0A842MPE4-F1
#
_cell.length_a   1.000
_cell.length_b   1.000
_cell.length_c   1.000
_cell.angle_alpha   90.00
_cell.angle_beta   90.00
_cell.angle_gamma   90.00
#
_symmetry.space_group_name_H-M   'P 1'
#
loop_
_entity.id
_entity.type
_entity.pdbx_description
1 polymer ?
#
loop_
_entity_poly.entity_id
_entity_poly.type
_entity_poly.pdbx_seq_one_letter_code
_entity_poly.pdbx_strand_id
1 'polypeptide(L)'
;MNYKEYVEDTYAEAFEGIFCRLIVTAEDEETLRRAAEDATATPAVVIGRTEGGIERWLIEDETPDGRKGVLLQFWGGLDPNKPIEESIKKFEKEL
;
A
#
# COMPACT_ATOMS: atom_id res chain seq x y z
N MET A 1 10.29 32.79 4.92
CA MET A 1 11.34 31.74 4.98
C MET A 1 11.81 31.48 3.56
N ASN A 2 13.11 31.42 3.33
CA ASN A 2 13.67 31.07 2.02
C ASN A 2 13.87 29.55 1.97
N TYR A 3 12.94 28.82 1.33
CA TYR A 3 12.96 27.36 1.32
C TYR A 3 14.21 26.77 0.63
N LYS A 4 14.90 27.55 -0.22
CA LYS A 4 16.13 27.12 -0.90
C LYS A 4 17.29 26.78 0.04
N GLU A 5 17.29 27.26 1.28
CA GLU A 5 18.35 26.93 2.25
C GLU A 5 18.18 25.54 2.88
N TYR A 6 17.01 24.91 2.74
CA TYR A 6 16.68 23.62 3.37
C TYR A 6 16.31 22.52 2.37
N VAL A 7 16.17 22.87 1.09
CA VAL A 7 15.82 21.92 0.02
C VAL A 7 16.98 21.85 -0.95
N GLU A 8 17.61 20.69 -1.01
CA GLU A 8 18.68 20.39 -1.95
C GLU A 8 18.12 20.33 -3.39
N ASP A 9 18.87 20.88 -4.34
CA ASP A 9 18.55 20.81 -5.78
C ASP A 9 18.95 19.41 -6.31
N THR A 10 18.09 18.44 -6.04
CA THR A 10 18.30 17.02 -6.34
C THR A 10 16.97 16.36 -6.69
N TYR A 11 16.98 15.04 -6.90
CA TYR A 11 15.81 14.25 -7.28
C TYR A 11 15.65 12.98 -6.43
N ALA A 12 14.44 12.43 -6.41
CA ALA A 12 14.16 11.10 -5.87
C ALA A 12 14.05 10.10 -7.03
N GLU A 13 14.83 9.02 -6.97
CA GLU A 13 14.76 7.93 -7.95
C GLU A 13 13.75 6.89 -7.49
N ALA A 14 12.71 6.66 -8.30
CA ALA A 14 11.67 5.67 -8.05
C ALA A 14 11.89 4.41 -8.90
N PHE A 15 11.25 3.31 -8.50
CA PHE A 15 11.38 2.01 -9.16
C PHE A 15 10.02 1.50 -9.61
N GLU A 16 10.01 0.69 -10.67
CA GLU A 16 8.81 0.01 -11.13
C GLU A 16 8.42 -1.14 -10.20
N GLY A 17 7.11 -1.35 -10.05
CA GLY A 17 6.55 -2.36 -9.16
C GLY A 17 5.16 -2.77 -9.61
N ILE A 18 4.65 -3.80 -8.96
CA ILE A 18 3.25 -4.20 -9.02
C ILE A 18 2.55 -3.76 -7.74
N PHE A 19 1.31 -3.33 -7.86
CA PHE A 19 0.52 -2.98 -6.69
C PHE A 19 -0.92 -3.40 -6.85
N CYS A 20 -1.60 -3.63 -5.72
CA CYS A 20 -3.04 -3.76 -5.66
C CYS A 20 -3.62 -2.71 -4.71
N ARG A 21 -4.88 -2.33 -4.98
CA ARG A 21 -5.62 -1.34 -4.21
C ARG A 21 -6.92 -1.97 -3.77
N LEU A 22 -7.13 -2.02 -2.46
CA LEU A 22 -8.23 -2.76 -1.84
C LEU A 22 -9.09 -1.81 -1.00
N ILE A 23 -10.41 -1.97 -1.09
CA ILE A 23 -11.34 -1.36 -0.13
C ILE A 23 -11.73 -2.44 0.87
N VAL A 24 -11.46 -2.18 2.15
CA VAL A 24 -11.93 -3.00 3.27
C VAL A 24 -13.04 -2.24 3.97
N THR A 25 -14.17 -2.89 4.24
CA THR A 25 -15.32 -2.29 4.91
C THR A 25 -15.71 -3.10 6.15
N ALA A 26 -16.11 -2.40 7.22
CA ALA A 26 -16.52 -3.01 8.49
C ALA A 26 -17.77 -2.30 9.05
N GLU A 27 -18.47 -2.96 9.98
CA GLU A 27 -19.65 -2.38 10.63
C GLU A 27 -19.28 -1.24 11.59
N ASP A 28 -18.14 -1.34 12.28
CA ASP A 28 -17.66 -0.36 13.24
C ASP A 28 -16.21 0.11 12.95
N GLU A 29 -15.87 1.29 13.47
CA GLU A 29 -14.56 1.91 13.27
C GLU A 29 -13.41 1.15 13.93
N GLU A 30 -13.65 0.49 15.07
CA GLU A 30 -12.60 -0.22 15.79
C GLU A 30 -12.14 -1.45 15.01
N THR A 31 -13.09 -2.25 14.52
CA THR A 31 -12.82 -3.40 13.65
C THR A 31 -12.14 -2.96 12.36
N LEU A 32 -12.66 -1.90 11.72
CA LEU A 32 -12.09 -1.34 10.49
C LEU A 32 -10.62 -0.94 10.69
N ARG A 33 -10.35 -0.23 11.79
CA ARG A 33 -9.01 0.28 12.10
C ARG A 33 -8.03 -0.84 12.41
N ARG A 34 -8.43 -1.80 13.23
CA ARG A 34 -7.58 -2.98 13.54
C ARG A 34 -7.26 -3.78 12.29
N ALA A 35 -8.24 -4.04 11.42
CA ALA A 35 -8.01 -4.74 10.17
C ALA A 35 -7.02 -4.00 9.25
N ALA A 36 -7.14 -2.68 9.16
CA ALA A 36 -6.23 -1.84 8.37
C ALA A 36 -4.80 -1.86 8.92
N GLU A 37 -4.66 -1.61 10.23
CA GLU A 37 -3.36 -1.54 10.92
C GLU A 37 -2.66 -2.90 10.87
N ASP A 38 -3.35 -3.99 11.23
CA ASP A 38 -2.77 -5.34 11.25
C ASP A 38 -2.35 -5.81 9.85
N ALA A 39 -3.13 -5.50 8.81
CA ALA A 39 -2.80 -5.87 7.44
C ALA A 39 -1.60 -5.09 6.87
N THR A 40 -1.29 -3.90 7.40
CA THR A 40 -0.27 -2.99 6.82
C THR A 40 0.96 -2.78 7.71
N ALA A 41 0.98 -3.32 8.92
CA ALA A 41 2.03 -3.02 9.92
C ALA A 41 3.43 -3.58 9.62
N THR A 42 3.61 -4.49 8.65
CA THR A 42 4.91 -5.14 8.41
C THR A 42 5.71 -4.39 7.33
N PRO A 43 6.78 -3.63 7.68
CA PRO A 43 7.68 -3.07 6.68
C PRO A 43 8.51 -4.20 6.06
N ALA A 44 8.36 -4.42 4.76
CA ALA A 44 8.84 -5.65 4.14
C ALA A 44 9.59 -5.48 2.79
N VAL A 45 9.46 -4.34 2.09
CA VAL A 45 10.07 -4.20 0.75
C VAL A 45 11.59 -4.25 0.77
N VAL A 46 12.22 -3.73 1.81
CA VAL A 46 13.69 -3.72 1.96
C VAL A 46 14.28 -5.12 2.10
N ILE A 47 13.45 -6.10 2.51
CA ILE A 47 13.81 -7.54 2.54
C ILE A 47 13.17 -8.31 1.37
N GLY A 48 12.74 -7.59 0.34
CA GLY A 48 12.15 -8.13 -0.87
C GLY A 48 10.76 -8.73 -0.66
N ARG A 49 9.97 -8.27 0.30
CA ARG A 49 8.59 -8.73 0.54
C ARG A 49 7.57 -7.65 0.19
N THR A 50 6.29 -7.99 0.15
CA THR A 50 5.19 -7.04 -0.10
C THR A 50 5.09 -6.00 1.02
N GLU A 51 5.02 -4.72 0.66
CA GLU A 51 4.83 -3.61 1.59
C GLU A 51 3.39 -3.08 1.53
N GLY A 52 2.74 -3.01 2.69
CA GLY A 52 1.36 -2.53 2.83
C GLY A 52 1.30 -1.12 3.41
N GLY A 53 0.26 -0.37 3.06
CA GLY A 53 0.00 0.95 3.62
C GLY A 53 -1.47 1.35 3.57
N ILE A 54 -1.90 2.10 4.58
CA ILE A 54 -3.22 2.75 4.60
C ILE A 54 -3.13 4.01 3.74
N GLU A 55 -3.87 4.04 2.62
CA GLU A 55 -3.92 5.22 1.75
C GLU A 55 -4.87 6.28 2.33
N ARG A 56 -6.10 5.88 2.67
CA ARG A 56 -7.16 6.82 3.11
C ARG A 56 -8.33 6.09 3.78
N TRP A 57 -8.93 6.71 4.79
CA TRP A 57 -10.23 6.28 5.34
C TRP A 57 -11.39 6.79 4.47
N LEU A 58 -12.44 5.99 4.33
CA LEU A 58 -13.59 6.25 3.47
C LEU A 58 -14.86 6.39 4.31
N ILE A 59 -15.72 7.33 3.92
CA ILE A 59 -17.09 7.41 4.45
C ILE A 59 -18.02 6.42 3.74
N GLU A 60 -19.20 6.19 4.30
CA GLU A 60 -20.20 5.22 3.83
C GLU A 60 -20.59 5.44 2.35
N ASP A 61 -20.71 6.69 1.92
CA ASP A 61 -21.08 7.04 0.53
C ASP A 61 -19.98 6.74 -0.50
N GLU A 62 -18.74 6.50 -0.04
CA GLU A 62 -17.60 6.18 -0.89
C GLU A 62 -17.40 4.65 -1.04
N THR A 63 -18.17 3.84 -0.32
CA THR A 63 -18.04 2.37 -0.34
C THR A 63 -19.19 1.71 -1.09
N PRO A 64 -18.96 0.55 -1.74
CA PRO A 64 -19.99 -0.12 -2.54
C PRO A 64 -21.12 -0.75 -1.71
N ASP A 65 -20.90 -0.93 -0.40
CA ASP A 65 -21.86 -1.58 0.52
C ASP A 65 -22.45 -0.62 1.56
N GLY A 66 -22.13 0.69 1.49
CA GLY A 66 -22.68 1.71 2.37
C GLY A 66 -22.16 1.65 3.82
N ARG A 67 -21.06 0.94 4.07
CA ARG A 67 -20.41 0.87 5.39
C ARG A 67 -19.15 1.74 5.42
N LYS A 68 -18.62 2.03 6.62
CA LYS A 68 -17.31 2.71 6.73
C LYS A 68 -16.23 1.84 6.10
N GLY A 69 -15.30 2.51 5.42
CA GLY A 69 -14.26 1.83 4.66
C GLY A 69 -12.87 2.37 4.91
N VAL A 70 -11.88 1.60 4.51
CA VAL A 70 -10.49 2.02 4.43
C VAL A 70 -9.94 1.52 3.11
N LEU A 71 -9.12 2.35 2.50
CA LEU A 71 -8.45 2.01 1.28
C LEU A 71 -6.99 1.69 1.57
N LEU A 72 -6.59 0.47 1.21
CA LEU A 72 -5.26 -0.08 1.43
C LEU A 72 -4.53 -0.22 0.09
N GLN A 73 -3.21 -0.05 0.12
CA GLN A 73 -2.32 -0.40 -0.98
C GLN A 73 -1.32 -1.44 -0.52
N PHE A 74 -1.00 -2.36 -1.43
CA PHE A 74 0.08 -3.33 -1.25
C PHE A 74 0.99 -3.30 -2.48
N TRP A 75 2.30 -3.21 -2.25
CA TRP A 75 3.32 -3.02 -3.26
C TRP A 75 4.32 -4.17 -3.27
N GLY A 76 4.64 -4.70 -4.44
CA GLY A 76 5.65 -5.72 -4.67
C GLY A 76 6.68 -5.27 -5.72
N GLY A 77 7.95 -5.58 -5.46
CA GLY A 77 9.03 -5.30 -6.42
C GLY A 77 9.03 -6.24 -7.62
N LEU A 78 9.50 -5.72 -8.76
CA LEU A 78 9.78 -6.51 -9.96
C LEU A 78 11.26 -6.93 -10.01
N ASP A 79 11.53 -8.17 -10.42
CA ASP A 79 12.89 -8.60 -10.73
C ASP A 79 13.10 -8.52 -12.25
N PRO A 80 13.90 -7.57 -12.75
CA PRO A 80 14.08 -7.38 -14.19
C PRO A 80 14.80 -8.54 -14.88
N ASN A 81 15.38 -9.47 -14.12
CA ASN A 81 16.07 -10.64 -14.64
C ASN A 81 15.18 -11.88 -14.75
N LYS A 82 13.90 -11.77 -14.39
CA LYS A 82 12.95 -12.88 -14.35
C LYS A 82 11.66 -12.56 -15.11
N PRO A 83 10.92 -13.58 -15.56
CA PRO A 83 9.57 -13.38 -16.08
C PRO A 83 8.67 -12.71 -15.03
N ILE A 84 7.83 -11.77 -15.47
CA ILE A 84 6.94 -11.01 -14.59
C ILE A 84 5.99 -11.92 -13.79
N GLU A 85 5.63 -13.07 -14.36
CA GLU A 85 4.77 -14.07 -13.74
C GLU A 85 5.35 -14.63 -12.44
N GLU A 86 6.68 -14.65 -12.29
CA GLU A 86 7.31 -15.06 -11.03
C GLU A 86 7.10 -14.01 -9.93
N SER A 87 7.27 -12.72 -10.25
CA SER A 87 6.98 -11.61 -9.34
C SER A 87 5.49 -11.58 -8.95
N ILE A 88 4.59 -11.80 -9.91
CA ILE A 88 3.15 -11.87 -9.66
C ILE A 88 2.81 -13.03 -8.71
N LYS A 89 3.29 -14.25 -8.99
CA LYS A 89 3.04 -15.42 -8.13
C LYS A 89 3.55 -15.22 -6.71
N LYS A 90 4.68 -14.54 -6.54
CA LYS A 90 5.21 -14.19 -5.23
C LYS A 90 4.30 -13.20 -4.51
N PHE A 91 3.90 -12.14 -5.20
CA PHE A 91 3.01 -11.12 -4.65
C PHE A 91 1.66 -11.71 -4.22
N GLU A 92 1.06 -12.57 -5.04
CA GLU A 92 -0.18 -13.30 -4.72
C GLU A 92 -0.04 -14.22 -3.50
N LYS A 93 1.15 -14.80 -3.26
CA LYS A 93 1.39 -15.67 -2.11
C LYS A 93 1.58 -14.90 -0.81
N GLU A 94 2.02 -13.65 -0.90
CA GLU A 94 2.30 -12.80 0.25
C GLU A 94 1.09 -11.97 0.71
N LEU A 95 0.07 -11.83 -0.14
CA LEU A 95 -1.26 -11.30 0.18
C LEU A 95 -2.18 -12.39 0.76
#